data_AF-A0A8B6EKX6-F1
#
_entry.id   AF-A0A8B6EKX6-F1
#
_cell.length_a   1.000
_cell.length_b   1.000
_cell.length_c   1.000
_cell.angle_alpha   90.00
_cell.angle_beta   90.00
_cell.angle_gamma   90.00
#
_symmetry.space_group_name_H-M   'P 1'
#
loop_
_entity.id
_entity.type
_entity.pdbx_description
1 polymer ?
#
loop_
_entity_poly.entity_id
_entity_poly.type
_entity_poly.pdbx_seq_one_letter_code
_entity_poly.pdbx_strand_id
1 'polypeptide(L)'
;VLEDRIPFLMASVKDLQHFVPSTKDLKVVNEMSSASGLSCDVDPTLINALRQQKSERRENEYEVACLLMVFVAVAIPKLARQDSSVYKAALEGNVNNCHCLALAVNQLAGALFSIHGPGDVHDRLQEFLALASSSLLRLGQENDKEAVKNRESVYILLDKIVTESPFLTMDLLESCFPYALLRNAYHSVYKASAADV
;
A
#
# COMPACT_ATOMS: atom_id res chain seq x y z
N VAL A 1 -19.36 12.34 12.58
CA VAL A 1 -19.37 12.62 14.04
C VAL A 1 -18.68 13.93 14.39
N LEU A 2 -17.35 14.06 14.27
CA LEU A 2 -16.66 15.31 14.63
C LEU A 2 -17.07 16.47 13.72
N GLU A 3 -17.20 16.22 12.42
CA GLU A 3 -17.70 17.21 11.46
C GLU A 3 -19.12 17.72 11.79
N ASP A 4 -19.98 16.84 12.32
CA ASP A 4 -21.35 17.21 12.71
C ASP A 4 -21.40 17.98 14.05
N ARG A 5 -20.47 17.67 14.97
CA ARG A 5 -20.49 18.18 16.35
C ARG A 5 -19.67 19.45 16.54
N ILE A 6 -18.56 19.57 15.82
CA ILE A 6 -17.60 20.68 15.93
C ILE A 6 -17.16 21.18 14.54
N PRO A 7 -18.11 21.58 13.65
CA PRO A 7 -17.83 21.91 12.25
C PRO A 7 -16.82 23.04 12.09
N PHE A 8 -16.88 24.08 12.94
CA PHE A 8 -15.93 25.21 12.87
C PHE A 8 -14.50 24.79 13.21
N LEU A 9 -14.31 23.93 14.21
CA LEU A 9 -12.98 23.41 14.55
C LEU A 9 -12.47 22.51 13.42
N MET A 10 -13.34 21.63 12.90
CA MET A 10 -12.97 20.75 11.78
C MET A 10 -12.60 21.54 10.53
N ALA A 11 -13.28 22.65 10.24
CA ALA A 11 -12.93 23.52 9.13
C ALA A 11 -11.52 24.12 9.31
N SER A 12 -11.19 24.60 10.51
CA SER A 12 -9.84 25.10 10.82
C SER A 12 -8.76 24.02 10.74
N VAL A 13 -9.04 22.81 11.24
CA VAL A 13 -8.10 21.68 11.16
C VAL A 13 -7.86 21.28 9.70
N LYS A 14 -8.92 21.19 8.88
CA LYS A 14 -8.81 20.91 7.45
C LYS A 14 -8.00 22.00 6.73
N ASP A 15 -8.28 23.27 7.00
CA ASP A 15 -7.55 24.40 6.39
C ASP A 15 -6.05 24.35 6.72
N LEU A 16 -5.71 24.13 7.99
CA LEU A 16 -4.33 23.94 8.43
C LEU A 16 -3.67 22.76 7.73
N GLN A 17 -4.34 21.61 7.62
CA GLN A 17 -3.78 20.43 6.94
C GLN A 17 -3.43 20.71 5.48
N HIS A 18 -4.24 21.51 4.76
CA HIS A 18 -4.02 21.77 3.33
C HIS A 18 -2.90 22.79 3.07
N PHE A 19 -2.74 23.79 3.94
CA PHE A 19 -1.90 24.95 3.65
C PHE A 19 -0.60 25.03 4.43
N VAL A 20 -0.29 24.07 5.31
CA VAL A 20 0.94 24.12 6.12
C VAL A 20 2.22 24.07 5.26
N PRO A 21 3.06 25.11 5.31
CA PRO A 21 4.31 25.15 4.58
C PRO A 21 5.46 24.51 5.41
N SER A 22 6.04 23.41 4.90
CA SER A 22 7.33 22.84 5.31
C SER A 22 7.42 22.09 6.67
N THR A 23 8.52 21.34 6.81
CA THR A 23 8.61 19.95 7.32
C THR A 23 8.48 19.75 8.83
N LYS A 24 8.75 20.77 9.66
CA LYS A 24 8.69 20.62 11.13
C LYS A 24 7.26 20.67 11.66
N ASP A 25 6.47 21.60 11.14
CA ASP A 25 5.09 21.79 11.58
C ASP A 25 4.17 20.71 11.00
N LEU A 26 4.57 20.08 9.90
CA LEU A 26 3.85 18.98 9.26
C LEU A 26 3.59 17.80 10.21
N LYS A 27 4.53 17.47 11.13
CA LYS A 27 4.33 16.37 12.09
C LYS A 27 3.24 16.70 13.11
N VAL A 28 3.26 17.90 13.66
CA VAL A 28 2.27 18.37 14.63
C VAL A 28 0.90 18.49 13.98
N VAL A 29 0.86 18.97 12.73
CA VAL A 29 -0.36 19.10 11.94
C VAL A 29 -0.93 17.72 11.59
N ASN A 30 -0.08 16.75 11.24
CA ASN A 30 -0.52 15.38 11.00
C ASN A 30 -1.04 14.72 12.29
N GLU A 31 -0.42 14.97 13.45
CA GLU A 31 -0.92 14.50 14.75
C GLU A 31 -2.29 15.10 15.08
N MET A 32 -2.46 16.41 14.90
CA MET A 32 -3.74 17.10 15.09
C MET A 32 -4.82 16.58 14.11
N SER A 33 -4.46 16.38 12.85
CA SER A 33 -5.36 15.90 11.80
C SER A 33 -5.81 14.46 12.09
N SER A 34 -4.86 13.59 12.43
CA SER A 34 -5.08 12.21 12.87
C SER A 34 -6.00 12.15 14.09
N ALA A 35 -5.77 12.97 15.12
CA ALA A 35 -6.62 13.04 16.31
C ALA A 35 -8.06 13.51 16.00
N SER A 36 -8.23 14.26 14.90
CA SER A 36 -9.52 14.73 14.40
C SER A 36 -10.18 13.76 13.41
N GLY A 37 -9.59 12.58 13.20
CA GLY A 37 -10.09 11.55 12.29
C GLY A 37 -9.87 11.86 10.80
N LEU A 38 -9.00 12.81 10.47
CA LEU A 38 -8.58 13.07 9.09
C LEU A 38 -7.45 12.12 8.70
N SER A 39 -7.46 11.68 7.43
CA SER A 39 -6.40 10.87 6.85
C SER A 39 -5.11 11.70 6.71
N CYS A 40 -3.98 11.07 7.00
CA CYS A 40 -2.65 11.64 6.79
C CYS A 40 -1.87 10.70 5.87
N ASP A 41 -1.04 11.26 4.98
CA ASP A 41 -0.20 10.48 4.06
C ASP A 41 0.77 9.55 4.82
N VAL A 42 1.20 9.99 6.00
CA VAL A 42 2.00 9.19 6.93
C VAL A 42 1.36 9.24 8.30
N ASP A 43 1.01 8.07 8.85
CA ASP A 43 0.39 7.95 10.17
C ASP A 43 1.38 8.33 11.30
N PRO A 44 1.14 9.43 12.03
CA PRO A 44 2.00 9.84 13.13
C PRO A 44 1.93 8.88 14.33
N THR A 45 0.80 8.19 14.53
CA THR A 45 0.63 7.21 15.60
C THR A 45 1.51 5.98 15.35
N LEU A 46 1.51 5.48 14.10
CA LEU A 46 2.40 4.39 13.68
C LEU A 46 3.87 4.80 13.82
N ILE A 47 4.24 6.02 13.41
CA ILE A 47 5.60 6.54 13.60
C ILE A 47 5.99 6.49 15.07
N ASN A 48 5.12 6.99 15.95
CA ASN A 48 5.40 7.06 17.38
C ASN A 48 5.50 5.66 18.02
N ALA A 49 4.68 4.71 17.58
CA ALA A 49 4.76 3.31 18.01
C ALA A 49 6.07 2.64 17.57
N LEU A 50 6.47 2.79 16.31
CA LEU A 50 7.72 2.21 15.79
C LEU A 50 8.95 2.82 16.44
N ARG A 51 8.94 4.12 16.74
CA ARG A 51 10.03 4.79 17.48
C ARG A 51 10.23 4.28 18.90
N GLN A 52 9.19 3.73 19.52
CA GLN A 52 9.26 3.16 20.88
C GLN A 52 9.87 1.75 20.87
N GLN A 53 9.82 1.03 19.75
CA GLN A 53 10.34 -0.33 19.61
C GLN A 53 11.88 -0.39 19.44
N LYS A 54 12.64 0.54 20.04
CA LYS A 54 14.10 0.64 19.85
C LYS A 54 14.81 -0.69 20.09
N SER A 55 15.46 -1.20 19.05
CA SER A 55 16.39 -2.33 19.13
C SER A 55 17.76 -1.82 19.58
N GLU A 56 18.46 -2.58 20.43
CA GLU A 56 19.83 -2.23 20.86
C GLU A 56 20.83 -2.22 19.68
N ARG A 57 20.51 -2.91 18.57
CA ARG A 57 21.27 -2.89 17.31
C ARG A 57 20.75 -1.80 16.39
N ARG A 58 21.31 -0.59 16.51
CA ARG A 58 20.97 0.59 15.70
C ARG A 58 21.68 0.68 14.35
N GLU A 59 22.59 -0.25 14.05
CA GLU A 59 23.28 -0.26 12.76
C GLU A 59 22.32 -0.78 11.68
N ASN A 60 22.20 0.00 10.60
CA ASN A 60 21.54 -0.38 9.34
C ASN A 60 19.99 -0.48 9.36
N GLU A 61 19.28 0.20 10.27
CA GLU A 61 17.79 0.19 10.29
C GLU A 61 17.15 0.63 8.97
N TYR A 62 17.73 1.62 8.28
CA TYR A 62 17.28 2.04 6.95
C TYR A 62 17.50 0.94 5.89
N GLU A 63 18.64 0.27 5.91
CA GLU A 63 18.92 -0.85 5.00
C GLU A 63 17.92 -2.01 5.23
N VAL A 64 17.62 -2.31 6.49
CA VAL A 64 16.60 -3.32 6.84
C VAL A 64 15.23 -2.91 6.32
N ALA A 65 14.85 -1.63 6.40
CA ALA A 65 13.60 -1.14 5.82
C ALA A 65 13.55 -1.28 4.29
N CYS A 66 14.66 -0.97 3.59
CA CYS A 66 14.78 -1.20 2.15
C CYS A 66 14.65 -2.68 1.79
N LEU A 67 15.38 -3.55 2.49
CA LEU A 67 15.35 -4.99 2.28
C LEU A 67 13.97 -5.60 2.60
N LEU A 68 13.24 -5.05 3.57
CA LEU A 68 11.87 -5.43 3.85
C LEU A 68 10.96 -5.18 2.64
N MET A 69 11.07 -4.00 2.01
CA MET A 69 10.29 -3.69 0.80
C MET A 69 10.64 -4.63 -0.35
N VAL A 70 11.93 -4.89 -0.58
CA VAL A 70 12.38 -5.87 -1.58
C VAL A 70 11.80 -7.25 -1.29
N PHE A 71 11.87 -7.70 -0.03
CA PHE A 71 11.38 -9.00 0.40
C PHE A 71 9.87 -9.14 0.16
N VAL A 72 9.07 -8.13 0.51
CA VAL A 72 7.63 -8.13 0.26
C VAL A 72 7.34 -8.16 -1.23
N ALA A 73 8.02 -7.32 -2.04
CA ALA A 73 7.81 -7.24 -3.48
C ALA A 73 8.02 -8.60 -4.19
N VAL A 74 9.09 -9.33 -3.85
CA VAL A 74 9.39 -10.64 -4.44
C VAL A 74 8.54 -11.78 -3.84
N ALA A 75 7.90 -11.56 -2.69
CA ALA A 75 7.01 -12.53 -2.06
C ALA A 75 5.58 -12.48 -2.61
N ILE A 76 5.12 -11.34 -3.15
CA ILE A 76 3.76 -11.17 -3.70
C ILE A 76 3.36 -12.29 -4.68
N PRO A 77 4.19 -12.70 -5.67
CA PRO A 77 3.83 -13.79 -6.59
C PRO A 77 3.50 -15.11 -5.90
N LYS A 78 4.06 -15.38 -4.72
CA LYS A 78 3.76 -16.61 -3.95
C LYS A 78 2.30 -16.70 -3.54
N LEU A 79 1.60 -15.57 -3.42
CA LEU A 79 0.17 -15.53 -3.12
C LEU A 79 -0.67 -16.17 -4.21
N ALA A 80 -0.20 -16.18 -5.47
CA ALA A 80 -0.94 -16.76 -6.58
C ALA A 80 -1.10 -18.28 -6.47
N ARG A 81 -0.20 -18.93 -5.70
CA ARG A 81 -0.22 -20.37 -5.41
C ARG A 81 -1.19 -20.75 -4.29
N GLN A 82 -1.61 -19.78 -3.48
CA GLN A 82 -2.47 -20.04 -2.33
C GLN A 82 -3.94 -20.08 -2.75
N ASP A 83 -4.64 -21.16 -2.40
CA ASP A 83 -6.07 -21.33 -2.70
C ASP A 83 -6.96 -20.26 -2.06
N SER A 84 -6.54 -19.70 -0.94
CA SER A 84 -7.26 -18.67 -0.20
C SER A 84 -7.07 -17.25 -0.76
N SER A 85 -6.19 -17.05 -1.76
CA SER A 85 -5.92 -15.72 -2.35
C SER A 85 -6.94 -15.30 -3.41
N VAL A 86 -8.05 -16.03 -3.54
CA VAL A 86 -9.12 -15.69 -4.47
C VAL A 86 -9.75 -14.35 -4.07
N TYR A 87 -9.84 -13.44 -5.04
CA TYR A 87 -10.57 -12.20 -4.91
C TYR A 87 -12.07 -12.45 -5.10
N LYS A 88 -12.90 -11.93 -4.18
CA LYS A 88 -14.35 -12.00 -4.26
C LYS A 88 -14.94 -10.62 -4.50
N ALA A 89 -15.72 -10.49 -5.57
CA ALA A 89 -16.40 -9.22 -5.89
C ALA A 89 -17.30 -8.73 -4.76
N ALA A 90 -18.00 -9.63 -4.06
CA ALA A 90 -18.87 -9.28 -2.92
C ALA A 90 -18.11 -8.68 -1.72
N LEU A 91 -16.80 -8.95 -1.60
CA LEU A 91 -15.95 -8.41 -0.53
C LEU A 91 -15.09 -7.24 -1.02
N GLU A 92 -15.08 -6.97 -2.33
CA GLU A 92 -14.11 -6.10 -3.02
C GLU A 92 -12.64 -6.38 -2.62
N GLY A 93 -12.35 -7.63 -2.26
CA GLY A 93 -11.08 -8.06 -1.68
C GLY A 93 -10.90 -9.58 -1.67
N ASN A 94 -9.71 -10.01 -1.24
CA ASN A 94 -9.32 -11.42 -1.16
C ASN A 94 -9.76 -12.09 0.15
N VAL A 95 -10.09 -13.38 0.08
CA VAL A 95 -10.57 -14.18 1.23
C VAL A 95 -9.55 -14.26 2.37
N ASN A 96 -8.25 -14.32 2.06
CA ASN A 96 -7.17 -14.33 3.05
C ASN A 96 -6.71 -12.94 3.51
N ASN A 97 -7.46 -11.88 3.20
CA ASN A 97 -7.13 -10.49 3.53
C ASN A 97 -5.82 -9.97 2.90
N CYS A 98 -5.30 -10.60 1.84
CA CYS A 98 -4.06 -10.11 1.22
C CYS A 98 -4.24 -8.71 0.57
N HIS A 99 -5.46 -8.29 0.25
CA HIS A 99 -5.78 -6.92 -0.14
C HIS A 99 -5.35 -5.87 0.92
N CYS A 100 -5.32 -6.23 2.20
CA CYS A 100 -4.82 -5.35 3.27
C CYS A 100 -3.32 -5.06 3.17
N LEU A 101 -2.56 -5.85 2.39
CA LEU A 101 -1.15 -5.55 2.11
C LEU A 101 -0.99 -4.21 1.40
N ALA A 102 -1.99 -3.74 0.65
CA ALA A 102 -1.97 -2.41 0.05
C ALA A 102 -1.81 -1.32 1.11
N LEU A 103 -2.65 -1.34 2.14
CA LEU A 103 -2.55 -0.39 3.24
C LEU A 103 -1.25 -0.61 4.04
N ALA A 104 -0.91 -1.87 4.35
CA ALA A 104 0.26 -2.18 5.18
C ALA A 104 1.57 -1.73 4.53
N VAL A 105 1.78 -1.99 3.24
CA VAL A 105 2.99 -1.59 2.52
C VAL A 105 3.12 -0.07 2.50
N ASN A 106 2.05 0.66 2.17
CA ASN A 106 2.07 2.11 2.09
C ASN A 106 2.34 2.75 3.46
N GLN A 107 1.64 2.33 4.51
CA GLN A 107 1.79 2.89 5.85
C GLN A 107 3.15 2.52 6.47
N LEU A 108 3.63 1.29 6.29
CA LEU A 108 4.95 0.88 6.79
C LEU A 108 6.08 1.58 6.04
N ALA A 109 6.02 1.68 4.71
CA ALA A 109 7.02 2.42 3.94
C ALA A 109 7.04 3.90 4.37
N GLY A 110 5.86 4.53 4.45
CA GLY A 110 5.71 5.91 4.91
C GLY A 110 6.33 6.12 6.29
N ALA A 111 6.02 5.26 7.26
CA ALA A 111 6.54 5.38 8.62
C ALA A 111 8.05 5.06 8.72
N LEU A 112 8.51 3.94 8.16
CA LEU A 112 9.90 3.48 8.28
C LEU A 112 10.88 4.44 7.59
N PHE A 113 10.57 4.90 6.38
CA PHE A 113 11.45 5.84 5.67
C PHE A 113 11.31 7.28 6.21
N SER A 114 10.23 7.62 6.90
CA SER A 114 10.14 8.87 7.68
C SER A 114 10.93 8.86 8.99
N ILE A 115 11.19 7.67 9.57
CA ILE A 115 11.97 7.52 10.80
C ILE A 115 13.47 7.39 10.49
N HIS A 116 13.82 6.48 9.57
CA HIS A 116 15.21 6.07 9.32
C HIS A 116 15.78 6.61 8.00
N GLY A 117 14.92 7.02 7.07
CA GLY A 117 15.32 7.49 5.75
C GLY A 117 15.41 9.01 5.63
N PRO A 118 16.01 9.52 4.55
CA PRO A 118 16.03 10.94 4.22
C PRO A 118 14.66 11.51 3.80
N GLY A 119 13.57 10.76 3.93
CA GLY A 119 12.23 11.14 3.44
C GLY A 119 11.98 10.72 1.98
N ASP A 120 12.64 9.69 1.50
CA ASP A 120 12.61 9.14 0.14
C ASP A 120 11.50 8.09 -0.07
N VAL A 121 10.38 8.21 0.66
CA VAL A 121 9.26 7.24 0.62
C VAL A 121 8.78 7.00 -0.82
N HIS A 122 8.63 8.08 -1.60
CA HIS A 122 8.21 8.03 -3.00
C HIS A 122 9.15 7.16 -3.84
N ASP A 123 10.46 7.42 -3.77
CA ASP A 123 11.46 6.70 -4.56
C ASP A 123 11.53 5.22 -4.17
N ARG A 124 11.43 4.92 -2.87
CA ARG A 124 11.42 3.54 -2.35
C ARG A 124 10.15 2.78 -2.73
N LEU A 125 8.98 3.42 -2.72
CA LEU A 125 7.74 2.80 -3.19
C LEU A 125 7.72 2.62 -4.72
N GLN A 126 8.33 3.52 -5.47
CA GLN A 126 8.51 3.36 -6.92
C GLN A 126 9.41 2.16 -7.25
N GLU A 127 10.51 1.97 -6.52
CA GLU A 127 11.35 0.77 -6.65
C GLU A 127 10.61 -0.51 -6.25
N PHE A 128 9.87 -0.47 -5.14
CA PHE A 128 9.01 -1.58 -4.71
C PHE A 128 8.02 -1.97 -5.82
N LEU A 129 7.34 -0.98 -6.41
CA LEU A 129 6.36 -1.20 -7.47
C LEU A 129 7.02 -1.82 -8.70
N ALA A 130 8.16 -1.29 -9.15
CA ALA A 130 8.90 -1.84 -10.29
C ALA A 130 9.31 -3.30 -10.05
N LEU A 131 9.79 -3.63 -8.85
CA LEU A 131 10.17 -4.99 -8.46
C LEU A 131 8.97 -5.94 -8.39
N ALA A 132 7.87 -5.49 -7.79
CA ALA A 132 6.65 -6.29 -7.66
C ALA A 132 6.01 -6.56 -9.03
N SER A 133 5.90 -5.53 -9.89
CA SER A 133 5.42 -5.64 -11.26
C SER A 133 6.28 -6.59 -12.10
N SER A 134 7.62 -6.45 -12.03
CA SER A 134 8.55 -7.35 -12.72
C SER A 134 8.39 -8.80 -12.26
N SER A 135 8.25 -9.02 -10.96
CA SER A 135 8.06 -10.36 -10.39
C SER A 135 6.72 -10.99 -10.81
N LEU A 136 5.66 -10.20 -10.94
CA LEU A 136 4.34 -10.65 -11.38
C LEU A 136 4.23 -10.87 -12.89
N LEU A 137 4.94 -10.08 -13.70
CA LEU A 137 5.05 -10.32 -15.14
C LEU A 137 5.81 -11.60 -15.45
N ARG A 138 6.87 -11.91 -14.68
CA ARG A 138 7.57 -13.21 -14.77
C ARG A 138 6.64 -14.38 -14.43
N LEU A 139 5.85 -14.26 -13.36
CA LEU A 139 4.82 -15.26 -13.02
C LEU A 139 3.81 -15.44 -14.16
N GLY A 140 3.46 -14.37 -14.89
CA GLY A 140 2.57 -14.43 -16.05
C GLY A 140 3.09 -15.25 -17.23
N GLN A 141 4.40 -15.48 -17.31
CA GLN A 141 5.06 -16.31 -18.31
C GLN A 141 5.25 -17.78 -17.86
N GLU A 142 4.94 -18.10 -16.60
CA GLU A 142 5.00 -19.48 -16.11
C GLU A 142 3.85 -20.32 -16.68
N ASN A 143 4.17 -21.55 -17.10
CA ASN A 143 3.19 -22.51 -17.62
C ASN A 143 2.66 -23.47 -16.55
N ASP A 144 3.17 -23.39 -15.33
CA ASP A 144 2.73 -24.24 -14.23
C ASP A 144 1.36 -23.77 -13.73
N LYS A 145 0.34 -24.60 -13.97
CA LYS A 145 -1.06 -24.31 -13.62
C LYS A 145 -1.28 -24.15 -12.12
N GLU A 146 -0.49 -24.81 -11.27
CA GLU A 146 -0.59 -24.61 -9.83
C GLU A 146 0.05 -23.29 -9.40
N ALA A 147 1.17 -22.92 -10.04
CA ALA A 147 1.84 -21.66 -9.74
C ALA A 147 1.02 -20.42 -10.12
N VAL A 148 0.24 -20.50 -11.21
CA VAL A 148 -0.54 -19.37 -11.76
C VAL A 148 -2.03 -19.40 -11.43
N LYS A 149 -2.46 -20.28 -10.52
CA LYS A 149 -3.88 -20.54 -10.21
C LYS A 149 -4.67 -19.27 -9.92
N ASN A 150 -4.18 -18.42 -9.03
CA ASN A 150 -4.84 -17.17 -8.62
C ASN A 150 -4.12 -15.91 -9.12
N ARG A 151 -3.42 -15.99 -10.26
CA ARG A 151 -2.61 -14.85 -10.77
C ARG A 151 -3.42 -13.56 -10.95
N GLU A 152 -4.66 -13.66 -11.41
CA GLU A 152 -5.52 -12.50 -11.67
C GLU A 152 -5.89 -11.78 -10.37
N SER A 153 -6.15 -12.55 -9.30
CA SER A 153 -6.42 -11.98 -7.98
C SER A 153 -5.21 -11.26 -7.38
N VAL A 154 -3.98 -11.70 -7.72
CA VAL A 154 -2.75 -11.04 -7.28
C VAL A 154 -2.40 -9.83 -8.14
N TYR A 155 -2.78 -9.80 -9.41
CA TYR A 155 -2.64 -8.59 -10.24
C TYR A 155 -3.48 -7.44 -9.69
N ILE A 156 -4.71 -7.72 -9.23
CA ILE A 156 -5.57 -6.74 -8.56
C ILE A 156 -4.91 -6.15 -7.30
N LEU A 157 -4.03 -6.90 -6.61
CA LEU A 157 -3.30 -6.38 -5.46
C LEU A 157 -2.38 -5.21 -5.82
N LEU A 158 -1.74 -5.22 -7.00
CA LEU A 158 -0.93 -4.08 -7.46
C LEU A 158 -1.78 -2.82 -7.63
N ASP A 159 -2.96 -2.97 -8.23
CA ASP A 159 -3.92 -1.88 -8.40
C ASP A 159 -4.38 -1.30 -7.06
N LYS A 160 -4.67 -2.18 -6.08
CA LYS A 160 -4.98 -1.78 -4.70
C LYS A 160 -3.81 -1.05 -4.04
N ILE A 161 -2.56 -1.53 -4.19
CA ILE A 161 -1.36 -0.88 -3.62
C ILE A 161 -1.22 0.56 -4.15
N VAL A 162 -1.41 0.75 -5.45
CA VAL A 162 -1.29 2.08 -6.08
C VAL A 162 -2.45 2.99 -5.69
N THR A 163 -3.68 2.47 -5.67
CA THR A 163 -4.88 3.25 -5.31
C THR A 163 -4.85 3.73 -3.85
N GLU A 164 -4.32 2.91 -2.94
CA GLU A 164 -4.20 3.27 -1.52
C GLU A 164 -3.00 4.18 -1.22
N SER A 165 -2.08 4.36 -2.18
CA SER A 165 -0.85 5.12 -1.94
C SER A 165 -1.03 6.59 -2.31
N PRO A 166 -0.69 7.54 -1.42
CA PRO A 166 -0.55 8.94 -1.81
C PRO A 166 0.75 9.20 -2.61
N PHE A 167 1.66 8.22 -2.66
CA PHE A 167 2.98 8.36 -3.29
C PHE A 167 3.08 7.70 -4.67
N LEU A 168 2.15 6.80 -5.02
CA LEU A 168 2.15 6.11 -6.30
C LEU A 168 1.03 6.63 -7.19
N THR A 169 1.30 6.68 -8.50
CA THR A 169 0.31 7.12 -9.49
C THR A 169 -0.02 6.00 -10.47
N MET A 170 -1.20 6.08 -11.08
CA MET A 170 -1.60 5.15 -12.14
C MET A 170 -0.70 5.24 -13.37
N ASP A 171 -0.14 6.43 -13.67
CA ASP A 171 0.83 6.61 -14.76
C ASP A 171 2.12 5.82 -14.49
N LEU A 172 2.58 5.80 -13.24
CA LEU A 172 3.74 5.02 -12.83
C LEU A 172 3.44 3.52 -12.92
N LEU A 173 2.23 3.09 -12.53
CA LEU A 173 1.78 1.71 -12.70
C LEU A 173 1.79 1.30 -14.17
N GLU A 174 1.19 2.08 -15.07
CA GLU A 174 1.13 1.78 -16.50
C GLU A 174 2.53 1.62 -17.12
N SER A 175 3.51 2.40 -16.64
CA SER A 175 4.90 2.32 -17.11
C SER A 175 5.59 0.98 -16.81
N CYS A 176 5.14 0.26 -15.77
CA CYS A 176 5.76 -0.99 -15.31
C CYS A 176 4.83 -2.22 -15.38
N PHE A 177 3.51 -2.01 -15.48
CA PHE A 177 2.50 -3.05 -15.54
C PHE A 177 1.29 -2.57 -16.38
N PRO A 178 1.05 -3.16 -17.58
CA PRO A 178 -0.02 -2.70 -18.46
C PRO A 178 -1.42 -2.85 -17.86
N TYR A 179 -2.21 -1.78 -17.86
CA TYR A 179 -3.57 -1.76 -17.32
C TYR A 179 -4.51 -2.75 -18.02
N ALA A 180 -4.22 -3.12 -19.27
CA ALA A 180 -4.97 -4.17 -19.98
C ALA A 180 -4.97 -5.52 -19.22
N LEU A 181 -3.88 -5.85 -18.51
CA LEU A 181 -3.81 -7.05 -17.68
C LEU A 181 -4.72 -6.95 -16.46
N LEU A 182 -4.75 -5.79 -15.80
CA LEU A 182 -5.63 -5.52 -14.66
C LEU A 182 -7.09 -5.57 -15.07
N ARG A 183 -7.46 -4.93 -16.18
CA ARG A 183 -8.82 -4.96 -16.72
C ARG A 183 -9.30 -6.38 -16.99
N ASN A 184 -8.46 -7.21 -17.60
CA ASN A 184 -8.77 -8.61 -17.87
C ASN A 184 -8.90 -9.41 -16.56
N ALA A 185 -8.00 -9.18 -15.59
CA ALA A 185 -8.06 -9.80 -14.28
C ALA A 185 -9.36 -9.47 -13.53
N TYR A 186 -9.76 -8.19 -13.51
CA TYR A 186 -11.05 -7.77 -12.94
C TYR A 186 -12.22 -8.45 -13.64
N HIS A 187 -12.25 -8.46 -14.97
CA HIS A 187 -13.33 -9.13 -15.71
C HIS A 187 -13.43 -10.63 -15.37
N SER A 188 -12.31 -11.35 -15.35
CA SER A 188 -12.30 -12.78 -15.01
C SER A 188 -12.78 -13.05 -13.59
N VAL A 189 -12.29 -12.27 -12.63
CA VAL A 189 -12.61 -12.43 -11.20
C VAL A 189 -14.06 -12.08 -10.89
N TYR A 190 -14.61 -11.03 -11.51
CA TYR A 190 -16.02 -10.68 -11.38
C TYR A 190 -16.93 -11.73 -12.03
N LYS A 191 -16.53 -12.26 -13.20
CA LYS A 191 -17.27 -13.34 -13.85
C LYS A 191 -17.24 -14.63 -13.00
N ALA A 192 -16.11 -14.97 -12.39
CA ALA A 192 -16.00 -16.12 -11.49
C ALA A 192 -16.86 -15.92 -10.24
N SER A 193 -16.80 -14.74 -9.62
CA SER A 193 -17.61 -14.41 -8.43
C SER A 193 -19.12 -14.45 -8.73
N ALA A 194 -19.55 -14.08 -9.94
CA ALA A 194 -20.94 -14.15 -10.36
C ALA A 194 -21.43 -15.58 -10.62
N ALA A 195 -20.54 -16.52 -10.88
CA ALA A 195 -20.86 -17.94 -11.07
C ALA A 195 -20.97 -18.72 -9.74
N ASP A 196 -20.43 -18.16 -8.65
CA ASP A 196 -20.50 -18.72 -7.29
C ASP A 196 -21.79 -18.33 -6.52
N VAL A 197 -22.65 -17.50 -7.11
CA VAL A 197 -23.96 -17.06 -6.57
C VAL A 197 -25.08 -17.89 -7.16
#